data_AF-A0A1I7SIS5-F1
#
_entry.id   AF-A0A1I7SIS5-F1
#
_cell.length_a   1.000
_cell.length_b   1.000
_cell.length_c   1.000
_cell.angle_alpha   90.00
_cell.angle_beta   90.00
_cell.angle_gamma   90.00
#
_symmetry.space_group_name_H-M   'P 1'
#
loop_
_entity.id
_entity.type
_entity.pdbx_description
1 polymer ?
#
loop_
_entity_poly.entity_id
_entity_poly.type
_entity_poly.pdbx_seq_one_letter_code
_entity_poly.pdbx_strand_id
1 'polypeptide(L)'
;MTACVDADVRREITGAVLDTYYNTLVAEFSKSNAPAPFSRHVVQELYDLAVIQQVFVCVLLTPVYCKKSHSTVEGVDEARIAKWVLRVKLLLQDVDKLVEKYQLKEKFDLSKGV
;
A
#
# COMPACT_ATOMS: atom_id res chain seq x y z
N MET A 1 -5.82 -6.46 -0.94
CA MET A 1 -4.68 -5.73 -1.54
C MET A 1 -3.59 -6.74 -1.82
N THR A 2 -3.29 -7.02 -3.09
CA THR A 2 -2.17 -7.88 -3.44
C THR A 2 -0.89 -7.12 -3.15
N ALA A 3 0.00 -7.68 -2.32
CA ALA A 3 1.31 -7.10 -2.08
C ALA A 3 2.11 -7.16 -3.39
N CYS A 4 1.99 -6.13 -4.21
CA CYS A 4 2.71 -6.05 -5.48
C CYS A 4 4.21 -6.15 -5.19
N VAL A 5 4.87 -7.10 -5.82
CA VAL A 5 6.28 -7.43 -5.58
C VAL A 5 7.17 -6.25 -5.94
N ASP A 6 6.77 -5.49 -6.95
CA ASP A 6 7.57 -4.46 -7.58
C ASP A 6 6.98 -3.07 -7.27
N ALA A 7 7.81 -2.24 -6.64
CA ALA A 7 7.40 -0.89 -6.28
C ALA A 7 7.27 0.02 -7.50
N ASP A 8 8.08 -0.21 -8.53
CA ASP A 8 8.10 0.63 -9.72
C ASP A 8 6.88 0.34 -10.57
N VAL A 9 6.54 -0.95 -10.75
CA VAL A 9 5.27 -1.34 -11.40
C VAL A 9 4.08 -0.73 -10.67
N ARG A 10 4.04 -0.81 -9.32
CA ARG A 10 2.97 -0.18 -8.54
C ARG A 10 2.90 1.33 -8.82
N ARG A 11 4.02 2.04 -8.68
CA ARG A 11 4.08 3.50 -8.88
C ARG A 11 3.64 3.90 -10.29
N GLU A 12 3.99 3.11 -11.29
CA GLU A 12 3.62 3.33 -12.69
C GLU A 12 2.12 3.15 -12.93
N ILE A 13 1.56 2.03 -12.47
CA ILE A 13 0.19 1.66 -12.86
C ILE A 13 -0.90 2.22 -11.92
N THR A 14 -0.55 2.65 -10.70
CA THR A 14 -1.54 3.04 -9.68
C THR A 14 -2.52 4.09 -10.18
N GLY A 15 -2.06 5.11 -10.92
CA GLY A 15 -2.94 6.14 -11.47
C GLY A 15 -4.02 5.54 -12.36
N ALA A 16 -3.61 4.77 -13.37
CA ALA A 16 -4.52 4.14 -14.33
C ALA A 16 -5.48 3.12 -13.67
N VAL A 17 -4.99 2.35 -12.69
CA VAL A 17 -5.82 1.39 -11.94
C VAL A 17 -6.90 2.11 -11.14
N LEU A 18 -6.54 3.18 -10.44
CA LEU A 18 -7.49 3.93 -9.62
C LEU A 18 -8.49 4.73 -10.47
N ASP A 19 -8.08 5.23 -11.63
CA ASP A 19 -8.97 5.85 -12.60
C ASP A 19 -9.98 4.84 -13.14
N THR A 20 -9.50 3.65 -13.51
CA THR A 20 -10.37 2.56 -13.97
C THR A 20 -11.37 2.18 -12.89
N TYR A 21 -10.91 1.96 -11.66
CA TYR A 21 -11.77 1.64 -10.52
C TYR A 21 -12.86 2.70 -10.29
N TYR A 22 -12.47 3.98 -10.26
CA TYR A 22 -13.40 5.08 -10.05
C TYR A 22 -14.42 5.18 -11.18
N ASN A 23 -13.97 5.14 -12.44
CA ASN A 23 -14.83 5.27 -13.61
C ASN A 23 -15.82 4.11 -13.71
N THR A 24 -15.39 2.88 -13.42
CA THR A 24 -16.28 1.72 -13.35
C THR A 24 -17.35 1.94 -12.26
N LEU A 25 -16.96 2.42 -11.08
CA LEU A 25 -17.91 2.65 -10.00
C LEU A 25 -18.92 3.75 -10.35
N VAL A 26 -18.47 4.87 -10.91
CA VAL A 26 -19.35 5.94 -11.41
C VAL A 26 -20.33 5.39 -12.45
N ALA A 27 -19.84 4.58 -13.40
CA ALA A 27 -20.68 3.96 -14.41
C ALA A 27 -21.76 3.05 -13.78
N GLU A 28 -21.43 2.23 -12.78
CA GLU A 28 -22.41 1.39 -12.09
C GLU A 28 -23.46 2.21 -11.33
N PHE A 29 -23.05 3.26 -10.62
CA PHE A 29 -23.98 4.14 -9.91
C PHE A 29 -24.92 4.89 -10.87
N SER A 30 -24.42 5.27 -12.05
CA SER A 30 -25.22 5.93 -13.08
C SER A 30 -26.36 5.04 -13.61
N LYS A 31 -26.18 3.71 -13.66
CA LYS A 31 -27.25 2.78 -14.07
C LYS A 31 -28.46 2.80 -13.13
N SER A 32 -28.23 3.19 -11.88
CA SER A 32 -29.26 3.27 -10.84
C SER A 32 -29.75 4.70 -10.60
N ASN A 33 -29.41 5.66 -11.47
CA ASN A 33 -29.67 7.11 -11.28
C ASN A 33 -29.18 7.65 -9.93
N ALA A 34 -28.13 7.04 -9.36
CA ALA A 34 -27.54 7.46 -8.12
C ALA A 34 -26.20 8.18 -8.39
N PRO A 35 -25.89 9.27 -7.67
CA PRO A 35 -24.57 9.87 -7.75
C PRO A 35 -23.52 8.96 -7.11
N ALA A 36 -22.28 9.01 -7.62
CA ALA A 36 -21.17 8.33 -6.97
C ALA A 36 -20.93 8.92 -5.57
N PRO A 37 -20.78 8.09 -4.53
CA PRO A 37 -20.74 8.57 -3.14
C PRO A 37 -19.42 9.26 -2.74
N PHE A 38 -18.41 9.24 -3.61
CA PHE A 38 -17.10 9.83 -3.36
C PHE A 38 -16.47 10.35 -4.65
N SER A 39 -15.47 11.22 -4.51
CA SER A 39 -14.69 11.73 -5.62
C SER A 39 -13.47 10.86 -5.92
N ARG A 40 -12.86 11.02 -7.10
CA ARG A 40 -11.60 10.36 -7.46
C ARG A 40 -10.45 10.69 -6.51
N HIS A 41 -10.44 11.90 -5.96
CA HIS A 41 -9.48 12.33 -4.95
C HIS A 41 -9.59 11.49 -3.67
N VAL A 42 -10.83 11.25 -3.20
CA VAL A 42 -11.06 10.39 -2.02
C VAL A 42 -10.58 8.97 -2.28
N VAL A 43 -10.77 8.43 -3.48
CA VAL A 43 -10.22 7.12 -3.86
C VAL A 43 -8.68 7.11 -3.78
N GLN A 44 -8.01 8.17 -4.25
CA GLN A 44 -6.55 8.29 -4.13
C GLN A 44 -6.12 8.30 -2.67
N GLU A 45 -6.78 9.10 -1.84
CA GLU A 45 -6.46 9.23 -0.43
C GLU A 45 -6.66 7.92 0.32
N LEU A 46 -7.76 7.22 0.08
CA LEU A 46 -8.00 5.89 0.64
C LEU A 46 -6.93 4.90 0.20
N TYR A 47 -6.50 4.93 -1.07
CA TYR A 47 -5.42 4.07 -1.56
C TYR A 47 -4.09 4.38 -0.86
N ASP A 48 -3.73 5.66 -0.74
CA ASP A 48 -2.51 6.09 -0.07
C ASP A 48 -2.49 5.66 1.41
N LEU A 49 -3.60 5.82 2.12
CA LEU A 49 -3.75 5.31 3.49
C LEU A 49 -3.63 3.78 3.55
N ALA A 50 -4.16 3.07 2.54
CA ALA A 50 -4.03 1.62 2.43
C ALA A 50 -2.56 1.20 2.26
N VAL A 51 -1.75 1.97 1.52
CA VAL A 51 -0.29 1.74 1.38
C VAL A 51 0.41 1.91 2.73
N ILE A 52 0.03 2.92 3.52
CA ILE A 52 0.55 3.11 4.88
C ILE A 52 0.19 1.90 5.76
N GLN A 53 -1.05 1.45 5.74
CA GLN A 53 -1.49 0.26 6.47
C GLN A 53 -0.71 -1.00 6.05
N GLN A 54 -0.44 -1.16 4.76
CA GLN A 54 0.26 -2.31 4.20
C GLN A 54 1.69 -2.44 4.75
N VAL A 55 2.38 -1.33 5.04
CA VAL A 55 3.70 -1.36 5.69
C VAL A 55 3.62 -2.03 7.06
N PHE A 56 2.65 -1.67 7.89
CA PHE A 56 2.49 -2.28 9.21
C PHE A 56 2.25 -3.80 9.11
N VAL A 57 1.39 -4.21 8.19
CA VAL A 57 1.14 -5.63 7.92
C VAL A 57 2.42 -6.36 7.49
N CYS A 58 3.20 -5.77 6.60
CA CYS A 58 4.45 -6.37 6.15
C CYS A 58 5.51 -6.44 7.27
N VAL A 59 5.62 -5.43 8.13
CA VAL A 59 6.53 -5.49 9.28
C VAL A 59 6.10 -6.59 10.25
N LEU A 60 4.82 -6.65 10.62
CA LEU A 60 4.29 -7.66 11.55
C LEU A 60 4.42 -9.09 11.04
N LEU A 61 4.28 -9.31 9.73
CA LEU A 61 4.39 -10.64 9.14
C LEU A 61 5.83 -11.08 8.85
N THR A 62 6.82 -10.19 9.00
CA THR A 62 8.23 -10.50 8.70
C THR A 62 8.74 -11.78 9.39
N PRO A 63 8.47 -12.04 10.68
CA PRO A 63 8.92 -13.28 11.34
C PRO A 63 8.35 -14.56 10.70
N VAL A 64 7.12 -14.49 10.17
CA VAL A 64 6.46 -15.61 9.50
C VAL A 64 7.14 -15.90 8.16
N TYR A 65 7.43 -14.86 7.38
CA TYR A 65 8.04 -15.00 6.04
C TYR A 65 9.53 -15.32 6.09
N CYS A 66 10.22 -14.91 7.16
CA CYS A 66 11.65 -15.16 7.38
C CYS A 66 11.95 -16.45 8.14
N LYS A 67 10.94 -17.23 8.54
CA LYS A 67 11.16 -18.55 9.15
C LYS A 67 11.77 -19.48 8.09
N LYS A 68 12.90 -20.11 8.42
CA LYS A 68 13.51 -21.13 7.56
C LYS A 68 12.57 -22.31 7.40
N SER A 69 12.37 -22.76 6.16
CA SER A 69 11.59 -23.96 5.88
C SER A 69 12.50 -25.18 5.92
N HIS A 70 12.05 -26.26 6.55
CA HIS A 70 12.81 -27.51 6.67
C HIS A 70 13.05 -28.22 5.32
N SER A 71 12.41 -27.80 4.23
CA SER A 71 12.40 -28.52 2.95
C SER A 71 12.89 -27.71 1.74
N THR A 72 13.64 -26.63 1.94
CA THR A 72 13.98 -25.73 0.82
C THR A 72 15.34 -26.01 0.20
N VAL A 73 15.35 -25.94 -1.13
CA VAL A 73 16.56 -25.90 -1.97
C VAL A 73 17.47 -24.77 -1.48
N GLU A 74 18.78 -25.04 -1.46
CA GLU A 74 19.81 -24.10 -1.03
C GLU A 74 19.65 -22.74 -1.74
N GLY A 75 19.71 -21.63 -0.99
CA GLY A 75 19.55 -20.27 -1.51
C GLY A 75 18.11 -19.79 -1.75
N VAL A 76 17.09 -20.67 -1.79
CA VAL A 76 15.68 -20.23 -1.99
C VAL A 76 15.15 -19.44 -0.80
N ASP A 77 15.45 -19.90 0.42
CA ASP A 77 15.05 -19.19 1.64
C ASP A 77 15.74 -17.82 1.75
N GLU A 78 17.00 -17.72 1.35
CA GLU A 78 17.76 -16.47 1.32
C GLU A 78 17.18 -15.49 0.31
N ALA A 79 16.89 -15.95 -0.91
CA ALA A 79 16.25 -15.15 -1.94
C ALA A 79 14.84 -14.69 -1.51
N ARG A 80 14.07 -15.55 -0.82
CA ARG A 80 12.75 -15.19 -0.27
C ARG A 80 12.87 -14.09 0.77
N ILE A 81 13.80 -14.23 1.72
CA ILE A 81 14.05 -13.23 2.77
C ILE A 81 14.50 -11.91 2.14
N ALA A 82 15.48 -11.94 1.23
CA ALA A 82 15.98 -10.75 0.55
C ALA A 82 14.87 -10.01 -0.21
N LYS A 83 14.01 -10.76 -0.91
CA LYS A 83 12.84 -10.21 -1.63
C LYS A 83 11.83 -9.59 -0.68
N TRP A 84 11.56 -10.21 0.47
CA TRP A 84 10.67 -9.66 1.48
C TRP A 84 11.22 -8.37 2.08
N VAL A 85 12.49 -8.36 2.49
CA VAL A 85 13.17 -7.18 3.05
C VAL A 85 13.17 -6.03 2.05
N LEU A 86 13.49 -6.29 0.78
CA LEU A 86 13.45 -5.28 -0.27
C LEU A 86 12.05 -4.68 -0.43
N ARG A 87 11.01 -5.52 -0.43
CA ARG A 87 9.61 -5.06 -0.50
C ARG A 87 9.26 -4.13 0.67
N VAL A 88 9.58 -4.53 1.90
CA VAL A 88 9.32 -3.72 3.10
C VAL A 88 10.05 -2.37 2.99
N LYS A 89 11.32 -2.39 2.59
CA LYS A 89 12.13 -1.17 2.42
C LYS A 89 11.52 -0.21 1.39
N LEU A 90 11.11 -0.71 0.22
CA LEU A 90 10.52 0.12 -0.82
C LEU A 90 9.14 0.67 -0.42
N LEU A 91 8.34 -0.12 0.32
CA LEU A 91 7.07 0.36 0.86
C LEU A 91 7.28 1.44 1.93
N LEU A 92 8.28 1.29 2.82
CA LEU A 92 8.63 2.33 3.79
C LEU A 92 9.01 3.65 3.12
N GLN A 93 9.80 3.60 2.04
CA GLN A 93 10.15 4.80 1.27
C GLN A 93 8.94 5.50 0.64
N ASP A 94 7.92 4.74 0.21
CA ASP A 94 6.68 5.32 -0.29
C ASP A 94 5.86 5.93 0.85
N VAL A 95 5.81 5.26 2.00
CA VAL A 95 5.11 5.76 3.19
C VAL A 95 5.72 7.05 3.71
N ASP A 96 7.04 7.20 3.71
CA ASP A 96 7.68 8.46 4.13
C ASP A 96 7.16 9.65 3.31
N LYS A 97 7.06 9.48 1.98
CA LYS A 97 6.50 10.51 1.08
C LYS A 97 5.02 10.79 1.36
N LEU A 98 4.24 9.75 1.68
CA LEU A 98 2.83 9.91 2.01
C LEU A 98 2.62 10.59 3.37
N VAL A 99 3.45 10.28 4.36
CA VAL A 99 3.44 10.92 5.67
C VAL A 99 3.70 12.43 5.55
N GLU A 100 4.62 12.82 4.68
CA GLU A 100 4.88 14.23 4.33
C GLU A 100 3.69 14.84 3.57
N LYS A 101 3.20 14.18 2.52
CA LYS A 101 2.05 14.64 1.72
C LYS A 101 0.83 14.97 2.58
N TYR A 102 0.52 14.14 3.57
CA TYR A 102 -0.65 14.30 4.44
C TYR A 102 -0.35 15.05 5.74
N GLN A 103 0.89 15.52 5.93
CA GLN A 103 1.35 16.20 7.15
C GLN A 103 1.02 15.42 8.43
N LEU A 104 1.12 14.09 8.36
CA LEU A 104 0.67 13.21 9.46
C LEU A 104 1.52 13.41 10.73
N LYS A 105 2.79 13.79 10.58
CA LYS A 105 3.67 14.12 11.71
C LYS A 105 3.13 15.29 12.53
N GLU A 106 2.59 16.32 11.89
CA GLU A 106 2.05 17.50 12.58
C GLU A 106 0.68 17.22 13.17
N LYS A 107 -0.17 16.49 12.43
CA LYS A 107 -1.53 16.13 12.88
C LYS A 107 -1.54 15.21 14.09
N PHE A 108 -0.55 14.34 14.21
CA PHE A 108 -0.44 13.35 15.29
C PHE A 108 0.79 13.57 16.17
N ASP A 109 1.29 14.81 16.23
CA ASP A 109 2.36 15.18 17.14
C ASP A 109 1.85 15.12 18.59
N LEU A 110 1.99 13.95 19.21
CA LEU A 110 1.59 13.71 20.61
C LEU A 110 2.44 14.53 21.59
N SER A 111 3.55 15.15 21.15
CA SER A 111 4.34 16.06 21.98
C SER A 111 3.73 17.46 22.10
N LYS A 112 2.77 17.81 21.22
CA LYS A 112 2.06 19.10 21.24
C LYS A 112 0.83 19.16 22.16
N GLY A 113 0.53 18.08 22.88
CA GLY A 113 -0.40 18.07 24.02
C GLY A 113 -1.89 18.18 23.63
N VAL A 114 -2.69 17.31 24.25
CA VAL A 114 -4.09 17.61 24.64
C VAL A 114 -4.05 18.23 26.02
#